data_AF-A0A0J6D5Y8-F1
#
_entry.id   AF-A0A0J6D5Y8-F1
#
_cell.length_a   1.000
_cell.length_b   1.000
_cell.length_c   1.000
_cell.angle_alpha   90.00
_cell.angle_beta   90.00
_cell.angle_gamma   90.00
#
_symmetry.space_group_name_H-M   'P 1'
#
loop_
_entity.id
_entity.type
_entity.pdbx_description
1 polymer ?
#
loop_
_entity_poly.entity_id
_entity_poly.type
_entity_poly.pdbx_seq_one_letter_code
_entity_poly.pdbx_strand_id
1 'polypeptide(L)'
;MYNISNPLVPIRVNEFNGANLNDPTGLAAIGNILYVASFSNNTVEIYNIANPIAPIRVGEFNSSNLNRPSELIITGNTLYVANFNANNVKIYDISNPTSPVNTGVFNSGNLNNPAGFAILTSTR
;
A
#
# COMPACT_ATOMS: atom_id res chain seq x y z
N MET A 1 -16.02 -2.31 3.70
CA MET A 1 -15.93 -1.00 4.39
C MET A 1 -16.96 -0.94 5.49
N TYR A 2 -16.55 -0.48 6.66
CA TYR A 2 -17.39 -0.43 7.84
C TYR A 2 -17.41 1.00 8.40
N ASN A 3 -18.60 1.48 8.75
CA ASN A 3 -18.72 2.60 9.67
C ASN A 3 -18.46 2.08 11.08
N ILE A 4 -17.44 2.65 11.73
CA ILE A 4 -16.99 2.29 13.08
C ILE A 4 -17.19 3.43 14.10
N SER A 5 -18.08 4.39 13.81
CA SER A 5 -18.44 5.46 14.76
C SER A 5 -18.90 4.90 16.10
N ASN A 6 -19.46 3.67 16.11
CA ASN A 6 -19.55 2.84 17.30
C ASN A 6 -18.64 1.61 17.15
N PRO A 7 -17.51 1.51 17.87
CA PRO A 7 -16.59 0.38 17.74
C PRO A 7 -17.16 -0.95 18.25
N LEU A 8 -18.20 -0.90 19.10
CA LEU A 8 -18.89 -2.11 19.58
C LEU A 8 -19.90 -2.63 18.57
N VAL A 9 -20.33 -1.80 17.62
CA VAL A 9 -21.32 -2.16 16.60
C VAL A 9 -20.88 -1.62 15.23
N PRO A 10 -19.87 -2.22 14.59
CA PRO A 10 -19.48 -1.86 13.23
C PRO A 10 -20.63 -2.13 12.24
N ILE A 11 -20.92 -1.16 11.37
CA ILE A 11 -21.97 -1.28 10.35
C ILE A 11 -21.30 -1.41 8.98
N ARG A 12 -21.54 -2.51 8.24
CA ARG A 12 -21.07 -2.65 6.86
C ARG A 12 -21.79 -1.61 6.00
N VAL A 13 -21.03 -0.68 5.40
CA VAL A 13 -21.60 0.40 4.58
C VAL A 13 -21.48 0.13 3.10
N ASN A 14 -20.38 -0.48 2.67
CA ASN A 14 -20.13 -0.81 1.28
C ASN A 14 -18.95 -1.77 1.13
N GLU A 15 -18.75 -2.26 -0.08
CA GLU A 15 -17.58 -3.02 -0.53
C GLU A 15 -17.06 -2.39 -1.82
N PHE A 16 -15.75 -2.29 -1.96
CA PHE A 16 -15.14 -1.89 -3.21
C PHE A 16 -14.07 -2.91 -3.56
N ASN A 17 -14.22 -3.56 -4.71
CA ASN A 17 -13.21 -4.24 -5.49
C ASN A 17 -13.91 -4.93 -6.67
N GLY A 18 -13.82 -4.35 -7.87
CA GLY A 18 -14.59 -4.79 -9.04
C GLY A 18 -13.91 -5.80 -9.97
N ALA A 19 -12.63 -6.14 -9.75
CA ALA A 19 -11.84 -7.18 -10.48
C ALA A 19 -10.31 -7.00 -10.34
N ASN A 20 -9.82 -5.86 -9.83
CA ASN A 20 -8.42 -5.46 -10.05
C ASN A 20 -7.46 -5.85 -8.91
N LEU A 21 -7.95 -6.09 -7.69
CA LEU A 21 -7.11 -6.60 -6.60
C LEU A 21 -7.13 -8.12 -6.56
N ASN A 22 -5.96 -8.72 -6.40
CA ASN A 22 -5.77 -10.16 -6.24
C ASN A 22 -4.91 -10.42 -5.02
N ASP A 23 -5.50 -11.06 -4.00
CA ASP A 23 -4.94 -11.25 -2.66
C ASP A 23 -4.39 -9.93 -2.06
N PRO A 24 -5.24 -8.93 -1.77
CA PRO A 24 -4.77 -7.69 -1.16
C PRO A 24 -4.22 -7.95 0.25
N THR A 25 -3.00 -7.46 0.54
CA THR A 25 -2.28 -7.79 1.80
C THR A 25 -1.92 -6.59 2.67
N GLY A 26 -1.58 -5.46 2.06
CA GLY A 26 -1.13 -4.26 2.78
C GLY A 26 -1.79 -2.98 2.27
N LEU A 27 -1.95 -2.01 3.17
CA LEU A 27 -2.57 -0.71 2.88
C LEU A 27 -1.70 0.43 3.43
N ALA A 28 -1.56 1.51 2.66
CA ALA A 28 -1.00 2.78 3.16
C ALA A 28 -1.71 3.96 2.52
N ALA A 29 -1.92 5.05 3.25
CA ALA A 29 -2.63 6.21 2.73
C ALA A 29 -1.91 7.53 3.00
N ILE A 30 -2.01 8.47 2.06
CA ILE A 30 -1.55 9.85 2.19
C ILE A 30 -2.62 10.79 1.60
N GLY A 31 -3.15 11.70 2.43
CA GLY A 31 -4.29 12.53 2.05
C GLY A 31 -5.48 11.67 1.59
N ASN A 32 -5.95 11.91 0.37
CA ASN A 32 -7.06 11.17 -0.25
C ASN A 32 -6.60 10.00 -1.13
N ILE A 33 -5.34 9.59 -1.08
CA ILE A 33 -4.83 8.47 -1.87
C ILE A 33 -4.56 7.27 -0.96
N LEU A 34 -5.10 6.12 -1.34
CA LEU A 34 -4.88 4.82 -0.76
C LEU A 34 -4.08 3.96 -1.73
N TYR A 35 -2.96 3.43 -1.25
CA TYR A 35 -2.20 2.38 -1.91
C TYR A 35 -2.58 1.02 -1.34
N VAL A 36 -2.76 0.04 -2.22
CA VAL A 36 -3.12 -1.33 -1.83
C VAL A 36 -2.15 -2.30 -2.50
N ALA A 37 -1.43 -3.08 -1.71
CA ALA A 37 -0.57 -4.13 -2.26
C ALA A 37 -1.45 -5.25 -2.82
N SER A 38 -1.34 -5.52 -4.12
CA SER A 38 -2.02 -6.62 -4.81
C SER A 38 -1.04 -7.77 -4.97
N PHE A 39 -0.99 -8.63 -3.94
CA PHE A 39 0.05 -9.62 -3.74
C PHE A 39 0.20 -10.54 -4.95
N SER A 40 -0.90 -11.07 -5.47
CA SER A 40 -0.86 -12.02 -6.57
C SER A 40 -0.75 -11.36 -7.96
N ASN A 41 -1.03 -10.06 -8.07
CA ASN A 41 -0.80 -9.31 -9.33
C ASN A 41 0.61 -8.72 -9.44
N ASN A 42 1.40 -8.78 -8.36
CA ASN A 42 2.70 -8.11 -8.29
C ASN A 42 2.63 -6.59 -8.51
N THR A 43 1.52 -5.96 -8.16
CA THR A 43 1.30 -4.51 -8.30
C THR A 43 0.97 -3.88 -6.96
N VAL A 44 1.09 -2.55 -6.92
CA VAL A 44 0.39 -1.75 -5.92
C VAL A 44 -0.67 -0.92 -6.65
N GLU A 45 -1.92 -1.11 -6.25
CA GLU A 45 -3.07 -0.39 -6.78
C GLU A 45 -3.22 0.97 -6.09
N ILE A 46 -3.70 1.97 -6.82
CA ILE A 46 -3.89 3.34 -6.34
C ILE A 46 -5.37 3.69 -6.41
N TYR A 47 -5.93 4.09 -5.27
CA TYR A 47 -7.32 4.53 -5.15
C TYR A 47 -7.40 5.95 -4.63
N ASN A 48 -8.27 6.75 -5.22
CA ASN A 48 -8.76 7.98 -4.61
C ASN A 48 -9.89 7.63 -3.62
N ILE A 49 -9.70 8.00 -2.36
CA ILE A 49 -10.60 7.76 -1.22
C ILE A 49 -11.21 9.07 -0.68
N ALA A 50 -11.26 10.14 -1.47
CA ALA A 50 -11.91 11.40 -1.09
C ALA A 50 -13.38 11.18 -0.66
N ASN A 51 -14.05 10.22 -1.28
CA ASN A 51 -15.26 9.62 -0.73
C ASN A 51 -14.92 8.23 -0.15
N PRO A 52 -14.83 8.09 1.19
CA PRO A 52 -14.37 6.86 1.83
C PRO A 52 -15.37 5.70 1.70
N ILE A 53 -16.65 5.97 1.36
CA ILE A 53 -17.63 4.91 1.10
C ILE A 53 -17.76 4.56 -0.38
N ALA A 54 -17.04 5.26 -1.27
CA ALA A 54 -16.96 4.95 -2.69
C ALA A 54 -15.56 5.25 -3.27
N PRO A 55 -14.53 4.47 -2.89
CA PRO A 55 -13.19 4.61 -3.47
C PRO A 55 -13.18 4.43 -4.99
N ILE A 56 -12.39 5.24 -5.69
CA ILE A 56 -12.24 5.20 -7.14
C ILE A 56 -10.81 4.78 -7.47
N ARG A 57 -10.64 3.71 -8.25
CA ARG A 57 -9.31 3.32 -8.73
C ARG A 57 -8.78 4.38 -9.71
N VAL A 58 -7.59 4.90 -9.45
CA VAL A 58 -6.94 5.93 -10.28
C VAL A 58 -5.66 5.44 -10.96
N GLY A 59 -5.16 4.25 -10.62
CA GLY A 59 -4.01 3.65 -11.30
C GLY A 59 -3.43 2.44 -10.58
N GLU A 60 -2.27 2.00 -11.04
CA GLU A 60 -1.40 0.99 -10.42
C GLU A 60 0.06 1.29 -10.79
N PHE A 61 1.01 0.64 -10.12
CA PHE A 61 2.43 0.74 -10.47
C PHE A 61 3.22 -0.56 -10.17
N ASN A 62 4.33 -0.72 -10.88
CA ASN A 62 5.42 -1.70 -10.67
C ASN A 62 5.14 -3.20 -10.82
N SER A 63 4.32 -3.62 -11.79
CA SER A 63 4.18 -5.04 -12.16
C SER A 63 5.49 -5.76 -12.52
N SER A 64 6.51 -5.05 -13.02
CA SER A 64 7.80 -5.64 -13.39
C SER A 64 8.87 -5.63 -12.28
N ASN A 65 8.66 -4.86 -11.21
CA ASN A 65 9.69 -4.61 -10.19
C ASN A 65 9.31 -5.11 -8.78
N LEU A 66 8.06 -5.52 -8.61
CA LEU A 66 7.56 -6.15 -7.40
C LEU A 66 7.33 -7.64 -7.66
N ASN A 67 7.46 -8.43 -6.60
CA ASN A 67 7.18 -9.86 -6.57
C ASN A 67 6.53 -10.15 -5.22
N ARG A 68 5.20 -10.26 -5.26
CA ARG A 68 4.34 -10.43 -4.09
C ARG A 68 4.49 -9.31 -3.05
N PRO A 69 4.15 -8.06 -3.39
CA PRO A 69 4.20 -6.98 -2.41
C PRO A 69 3.25 -7.29 -1.25
N SER A 70 3.74 -7.21 -0.01
CA SER A 70 3.06 -7.73 1.18
C SER A 70 2.59 -6.65 2.16
N GLU A 71 3.38 -5.60 2.34
CA GLU A 71 3.11 -4.52 3.30
C GLU A 71 3.60 -3.18 2.73
N LEU A 72 2.96 -2.09 3.15
CA LEU A 72 3.20 -0.73 2.69
C LEU A 72 3.34 0.19 3.90
N ILE A 73 4.32 1.11 3.89
CA ILE A 73 4.38 2.16 4.92
C ILE A 73 4.86 3.48 4.32
N ILE A 74 4.33 4.59 4.83
CA ILE A 74 4.63 5.94 4.33
C ILE A 74 5.32 6.76 5.43
N THR A 75 6.43 7.42 5.08
CA THR A 75 7.07 8.45 5.90
C THR A 75 7.29 9.71 5.06
N GLY A 76 6.57 10.79 5.36
CA GLY A 76 6.59 12.00 4.51
C GLY A 76 6.15 11.67 3.09
N ASN A 77 6.97 11.99 2.10
CA ASN A 77 6.74 11.69 0.68
C ASN A 77 7.41 10.40 0.22
N THR A 78 7.74 9.49 1.13
CA THR A 78 8.37 8.21 0.80
C THR A 78 7.46 7.05 1.14
N LEU A 79 7.19 6.19 0.16
CA LEU A 79 6.49 4.92 0.31
C LEU A 79 7.51 3.79 0.28
N TYR A 80 7.47 2.93 1.28
CA TYR A 80 8.22 1.68 1.34
C TYR A 80 7.28 0.52 1.07
N VAL A 81 7.72 -0.41 0.22
CA VAL A 81 6.97 -1.60 -0.17
C VAL A 81 7.79 -2.82 0.17
N ALA A 82 7.30 -3.66 1.07
CA ALA A 82 7.90 -4.95 1.35
C ALA A 82 7.71 -5.85 0.13
N ASN A 83 8.80 -6.25 -0.49
CA ASN A 83 8.82 -7.01 -1.73
C ASN A 83 9.11 -8.47 -1.41
N PHE A 84 8.07 -9.17 -0.93
CA PHE A 84 8.16 -10.42 -0.18
C PHE A 84 9.08 -11.45 -0.84
N ASN A 85 8.75 -11.89 -2.05
CA ASN A 85 9.53 -12.93 -2.74
C ASN A 85 10.86 -12.42 -3.29
N ALA A 86 10.98 -11.11 -3.50
CA ALA A 86 12.23 -10.51 -3.95
C ALA A 86 13.21 -10.25 -2.79
N ASN A 87 12.82 -10.53 -1.55
CA ASN A 87 13.68 -10.42 -0.37
C ASN A 87 14.31 -9.03 -0.22
N ASN A 88 13.56 -7.98 -0.57
CA ASN A 88 14.00 -6.59 -0.46
C ASN A 88 12.82 -5.66 -0.10
N VAL A 89 13.14 -4.39 0.11
CA VAL A 89 12.13 -3.32 0.22
C VAL A 89 12.34 -2.35 -0.92
N LYS A 90 11.29 -2.08 -1.69
CA LYS A 90 11.31 -1.04 -2.72
C LYS A 90 10.92 0.30 -2.12
N ILE A 91 11.62 1.35 -2.52
CA ILE A 91 11.42 2.72 -2.03
C ILE A 91 10.91 3.56 -3.19
N TYR A 92 9.85 4.32 -2.93
CA TYR A 92 9.20 5.18 -3.90
C TYR A 92 9.07 6.60 -3.37
N ASP A 93 9.37 7.58 -4.22
CA ASP A 93 8.93 8.95 -4.03
C ASP A 93 7.46 9.07 -4.46
N ILE A 94 6.63 9.59 -3.56
CA ILE A 94 5.20 9.83 -3.74
C ILE A 94 4.85 11.32 -3.63
N SER A 95 5.79 12.20 -3.96
CA SER A 95 5.54 13.66 -4.09
C SER A 95 4.38 13.98 -5.03
N ASN A 96 4.21 13.16 -6.08
CA ASN A 96 2.94 13.02 -6.78
C ASN A 96 2.28 11.68 -6.41
N PRO A 97 1.26 11.68 -5.53
CA PRO A 97 0.68 10.44 -5.02
C PRO A 97 0.08 9.50 -6.07
N THR A 98 -0.35 10.01 -7.23
CA THR A 98 -0.91 9.17 -8.32
C THR A 98 0.14 8.73 -9.32
N SER A 99 1.39 9.18 -9.18
CA SER A 99 2.51 8.82 -10.04
C SER A 99 3.78 8.50 -9.24
N PRO A 100 3.79 7.44 -8.41
CA PRO A 100 4.96 7.06 -7.62
C PRO A 100 6.19 6.76 -8.50
N VAL A 101 7.36 7.21 -8.07
CA VAL A 101 8.64 6.99 -8.77
C VAL A 101 9.55 6.12 -7.93
N ASN A 102 10.09 5.02 -8.48
CA ASN A 102 11.05 4.20 -7.74
C ASN A 102 12.34 4.99 -7.54
N THR A 103 12.75 5.19 -6.29
CA THR A 103 13.96 5.94 -5.92
C THR A 103 15.04 5.07 -5.29
N GLY A 104 14.71 3.81 -4.95
CA GLY A 104 15.71 2.91 -4.43
C GLY A 104 15.20 1.55 -4.00
N VAL A 105 16.14 0.81 -3.41
CA VAL A 105 15.93 -0.49 -2.81
C VAL A 105 16.71 -0.54 -1.49
N PHE A 106 16.05 -1.01 -0.44
CA PHE A 106 16.69 -1.34 0.82
C PHE A 106 16.88 -2.85 0.90
N ASN A 107 18.07 -3.23 1.36
CA ASN A 107 18.48 -4.59 1.65
C ASN A 107 18.20 -5.57 0.48
N SER A 108 18.96 -5.41 -0.61
CA SER A 108 18.89 -6.15 -1.88
C SER A 108 19.15 -7.68 -1.76
N GLY A 109 18.35 -8.40 -0.98
CA GLY A 109 18.37 -9.87 -0.89
C GLY A 109 18.70 -10.47 0.48
N ASN A 110 19.05 -9.67 1.50
CA ASN A 110 19.30 -10.22 2.85
C ASN A 110 18.07 -10.14 3.77
N LEU A 111 16.90 -9.75 3.24
CA LEU A 111 15.65 -10.03 3.93
C LEU A 111 15.22 -11.46 3.61
N ASN A 112 14.33 -12.02 4.42
CA ASN A 112 13.69 -13.28 4.13
C ASN A 112 12.18 -13.03 4.26
N ASN A 113 11.50 -12.95 3.12
CA ASN A 113 10.05 -12.80 3.05
C ASN A 113 9.52 -11.63 3.91
N PRO A 114 10.00 -10.38 3.70
CA PRO A 114 9.57 -9.25 4.51
C PRO A 114 8.06 -9.03 4.39
N ALA A 115 7.39 -8.84 5.53
CA ALA A 115 5.93 -8.75 5.61
C ALA A 115 5.43 -7.72 6.65
N GLY A 116 6.31 -6.92 7.23
CA GLY A 116 5.93 -5.96 8.27
C GLY A 116 6.86 -4.76 8.31
N PHE A 117 6.29 -3.60 8.64
CA PHE A 117 7.03 -2.38 8.92
C PHE A 117 6.60 -1.82 10.28
N ALA A 118 7.54 -1.14 10.95
CA ALA A 118 7.25 -0.31 12.11
C ALA A 118 7.97 1.03 11.92
N ILE A 119 7.26 2.14 12.12
CA ILE A 119 7.89 3.46 12.22
C ILE A 119 8.17 3.72 13.70
N LEU A 120 9.43 4.00 14.01
CA LEU A 120 9.84 4.51 15.31
C LEU A 120 9.96 6.03 15.20
N THR A 121 9.03 6.76 15.80
CA THR A 121 9.20 8.19 16.01
C THR A 121 10.12 8.38 17.22
N SER A 122 11.32 8.90 16.99
CA SER A 122 12.20 9.30 18.08
C SER A 122 11.61 10.55 18.72
N THR A 123 11.01 10.42 19.91
CA THR A 123 10.76 11.57 20.78
C THR A 123 12.11 12.01 21.31
N ARG A 124 12.67 13.09 20.74
CA ARG A 124 13.78 13.81 21.37
C ARG A 124 13.26 14.70 22.48
#